data_AF-A0AAE5TJI9-F1
#
_entry.id   AF-A0AAE5TJI9-F1
#
_cell.length_a   1.000
_cell.length_b   1.000
_cell.length_c   1.000
_cell.angle_alpha   90.00
_cell.angle_beta   90.00
_cell.angle_gamma   90.00
#
_symmetry.space_group_name_H-M   'P 1'
#
loop_
_entity.id
_entity.type
_entity.pdbx_description
1 polymer ?
#
loop_
_entity_poly.entity_id
_entity_poly.type
_entity_poly.pdbx_seq_one_letter_code
_entity_poly.pdbx_strand_id
1 'polypeptide(L)'
;MELAWACLVDEQKQLIEWDSCVGKAYFEMFPPLIDYAQALLSSKRDSLCFYYQTENNQWLSVSLQRHKQIFTLMIAQQTQLPFELSKREIEILTLLSSGLSNAEISQQLFISERTVAKHIEHLFQKTQIENRTSLAVFAVTENLCCLPTPGDLSQSVLATYEIEALAKGKKLPQKAPHFIHSTMAYPITIGVPCVEQGIGKLDTQELCNGSRLAVEMINQQGGINGRQVRLETVGFCVDDPKSILQAYQRLLDKEVDAISTSYACYSPDLHEWIASKGIPYIHLATHSDLGKSHHKQIKNIFQACASDINYGAGVARFIRAYQHHYPQVMKNKRILVITVKWQKIDIGIENLIFQLRQEHWQVDVLTLEKSPQVFDYAIKQVHQLDPTLIVFASYFAEDILQFYQLFIQNPINAIIYSIYAPSVFLPQEKQCEGVLWASTTGLSMTYAGRKFCQDYQRFFHHQPSYSQASVAYDQIQILANVWRHSTSPRAFKEVINGIRSLAYTGVNGTYYFGGEVQAGLAYPDNTQDLSISQPHLLFQIQQGRSTVIAPTLFAESKFKLPHWFNV
;
A
#
# COMPACT_ATOMS: atom_id res chain seq x y z
N MET A 1 -28.93 18.98 -3.81
CA MET A 1 -27.84 19.95 -4.02
C MET A 1 -27.19 20.15 -2.67
N GLU A 2 -26.01 19.59 -2.46
CA GLU A 2 -25.25 19.80 -1.23
C GLU A 2 -24.74 21.25 -1.24
N LEU A 3 -25.10 22.02 -0.20
CA LEU A 3 -24.63 23.39 -0.04
C LEU A 3 -23.17 23.32 0.42
N ALA A 4 -22.26 23.64 -0.49
CA ALA A 4 -20.83 23.77 -0.22
C ALA A 4 -20.43 25.23 -0.42
N TRP A 5 -19.62 25.75 0.50
CA TRP A 5 -19.11 27.12 0.51
C TRP A 5 -17.58 27.09 0.48
N ALA A 6 -16.98 27.98 -0.30
CA ALA A 6 -15.52 28.11 -0.40
C ALA A 6 -15.09 29.58 -0.38
N CYS A 7 -14.02 29.89 0.34
CA CYS A 7 -13.34 31.19 0.30
C CYS A 7 -11.84 31.04 0.60
N LEU A 8 -11.08 32.09 0.30
CA LEU A 8 -9.69 32.21 0.74
C LEU A 8 -9.62 33.07 2.00
N VAL A 9 -8.72 32.73 2.92
CA VAL A 9 -8.40 33.52 4.12
C VAL A 9 -6.92 33.85 4.11
N ASP A 10 -6.54 35.12 4.26
CA ASP A 10 -5.14 35.54 4.35
C ASP A 10 -4.59 35.60 5.79
N GLU A 11 -3.30 35.96 5.92
CA GLU A 11 -2.64 36.12 7.22
C GLU A 11 -3.26 37.22 8.10
N GLN A 12 -3.93 38.20 7.49
CA GLN A 12 -4.63 39.30 8.15
C GLN A 12 -6.12 38.99 8.41
N LYS A 13 -6.54 37.72 8.24
CA LYS A 13 -7.91 37.24 8.40
C LYS A 13 -8.91 37.86 7.41
N GLN A 14 -8.44 38.41 6.29
CA GLN A 14 -9.33 38.91 5.24
C GLN A 14 -9.89 37.75 4.42
N LEU A 15 -11.20 37.79 4.18
CA LEU A 15 -11.89 36.85 3.32
C LEU A 15 -11.89 37.32 1.87
N ILE A 16 -11.37 36.48 1.00
CA ILE A 16 -11.30 36.71 -0.44
C ILE A 16 -12.21 35.70 -1.14
N GLU A 17 -12.95 36.18 -2.13
CA GLU A 17 -13.84 35.34 -2.94
C GLU A 17 -13.02 34.30 -3.71
N TRP A 18 -13.51 33.07 -3.72
CA TRP A 18 -12.87 31.97 -4.46
C TRP A 18 -13.59 31.76 -5.80
N ASP A 19 -14.74 31.08 -5.77
CA ASP A 19 -15.57 30.83 -6.97
C ASP A 19 -16.83 31.72 -7.01
N SER A 20 -17.32 32.18 -5.86
CA SER A 20 -18.48 33.08 -5.75
C SER A 20 -18.45 33.91 -4.46
N CYS A 21 -19.20 35.03 -4.45
CA CYS A 21 -19.36 35.87 -3.26
C CYS A 21 -20.15 35.20 -2.12
N VAL A 22 -20.89 34.13 -2.41
CA VAL A 22 -21.74 33.41 -1.44
C VAL A 22 -20.89 32.73 -0.36
N GLY A 23 -19.74 32.17 -0.72
CA GLY A 23 -18.84 31.52 0.24
C GLY A 23 -18.25 32.51 1.25
N LYS A 24 -17.77 33.67 0.76
CA LYS A 24 -17.28 34.76 1.62
C LYS A 24 -18.35 35.22 2.61
N ALA A 25 -19.55 35.58 2.13
CA ALA A 25 -20.64 36.03 2.98
C ALA A 25 -21.06 34.96 4.01
N TYR A 26 -20.96 33.67 3.65
CA TYR A 26 -21.24 32.58 4.57
C TYR A 26 -20.22 32.53 5.72
N PHE A 27 -18.93 32.59 5.41
CA PHE A 27 -17.87 32.49 6.42
C PHE A 27 -17.71 33.74 7.30
N GLU A 28 -18.19 34.91 6.88
CA GLU A 28 -18.29 36.11 7.72
C GLU A 28 -19.13 35.86 9.00
N MET A 29 -20.07 34.92 8.96
CA MET A 29 -20.89 34.52 10.12
C MET A 29 -20.15 33.60 11.09
N PHE A 30 -18.97 33.07 10.74
CA PHE A 30 -18.22 32.11 11.56
C PHE A 30 -16.78 32.56 11.85
N PRO A 31 -16.57 33.64 12.64
CA PRO A 31 -15.22 34.12 12.97
C PRO A 31 -14.23 33.05 13.47
N PRO A 32 -14.64 32.04 14.28
CA PRO A 32 -13.71 30.99 14.69
C PRO A 32 -13.11 30.19 13.51
N LEU A 33 -13.87 29.96 12.44
CA LEU A 33 -13.37 29.26 11.25
C LEU A 33 -12.32 30.09 10.51
N ILE A 34 -12.49 31.42 10.49
CA ILE A 34 -11.50 32.36 9.93
C ILE A 34 -10.21 32.31 10.77
N ASP A 35 -10.34 32.29 12.10
CA ASP A 35 -9.20 32.17 13.00
C ASP A 35 -8.45 30.85 12.81
N TYR A 36 -9.16 29.73 12.65
CA TYR A 36 -8.54 28.43 12.34
C TYR A 36 -7.86 28.42 10.97
N ALA A 37 -8.47 29.04 9.96
CA ALA A 37 -7.91 29.16 8.62
C ALA A 37 -6.61 29.99 8.63
N GLN A 38 -6.57 31.11 9.37
CA GLN A 38 -5.36 31.91 9.55
C GLN A 38 -4.31 31.17 10.40
N ALA A 39 -4.73 30.45 11.43
CA ALA A 39 -3.85 29.63 12.25
C ALA A 39 -3.18 28.50 11.45
N LEU A 40 -3.86 27.94 10.44
CA LEU A 40 -3.26 26.97 9.52
C LEU A 40 -2.02 27.56 8.82
N LEU A 41 -2.06 28.82 8.38
CA LEU A 41 -0.92 29.50 7.76
C LEU A 41 0.28 29.60 8.70
N SER A 42 0.01 29.82 9.99
CA SER A 42 1.02 29.91 11.05
C SER A 42 1.51 28.54 11.54
N SER A 43 0.84 27.45 11.14
CA SER A 43 1.19 26.08 11.52
C SER A 43 2.18 25.43 10.52
N LYS A 44 2.65 24.22 10.84
CA LYS A 44 3.42 23.39 9.89
C LYS A 44 2.54 22.54 8.96
N ARG A 45 1.22 22.71 9.01
CA ARG A 45 0.27 21.86 8.28
C ARG A 45 -0.12 22.50 6.96
N ASP A 46 -0.23 21.66 5.94
CA ASP A 46 -0.74 22.04 4.63
C ASP A 46 -2.26 21.93 4.57
N SER A 47 -2.86 21.05 5.38
CA SER A 47 -4.30 20.92 5.46
C SER A 47 -4.77 20.43 6.82
N LEU A 48 -6.04 20.69 7.11
CA LEU A 48 -6.75 20.13 8.24
C LEU A 48 -8.21 19.92 7.84
N CYS A 49 -8.74 18.73 8.09
CA CYS A 49 -10.18 18.47 8.01
C CYS A 49 -10.73 18.21 9.41
N PHE A 50 -11.92 18.72 9.69
CA PHE A 50 -12.59 18.55 10.97
C PHE A 50 -14.10 18.77 10.84
N TYR A 51 -14.83 18.31 11.85
CA TYR A 51 -16.24 18.61 12.01
C TYR A 51 -16.45 19.84 12.88
N TYR A 52 -17.34 20.73 12.46
CA TYR A 52 -17.70 21.94 13.20
C TYR A 52 -19.19 21.97 13.45
N GLN A 53 -19.60 22.20 14.70
CA GLN A 53 -21.00 22.38 15.03
C GLN A 53 -21.35 23.87 15.06
N THR A 54 -22.35 24.25 14.26
CA THR A 54 -22.92 25.59 14.29
C THR A 54 -23.81 25.81 15.52
N GLU A 55 -24.12 27.06 15.84
CA GLU A 55 -25.02 27.43 16.94
C GLU A 55 -26.43 26.81 16.79
N ASN A 56 -26.88 26.59 15.54
CA ASN A 56 -28.16 25.96 15.23
C ASN A 56 -28.12 24.42 15.26
N ASN A 57 -27.09 23.83 15.88
CA ASN A 57 -26.84 22.39 15.95
C ASN A 57 -26.63 21.67 14.61
N GLN A 58 -26.41 22.40 13.52
CA GLN A 58 -26.04 21.81 12.23
C GLN A 58 -24.55 21.50 12.19
N TRP A 59 -24.19 20.37 11.58
CA TRP A 59 -22.80 19.97 11.39
C TRP A 59 -22.28 20.40 10.03
N LEU A 60 -21.06 20.93 10.05
CA LEU A 60 -20.25 21.20 8.86
C LEU A 60 -19.08 20.23 8.85
N SER A 61 -18.79 19.66 7.68
CA SER A 61 -17.46 19.14 7.37
C SER A 61 -16.65 20.32 6.84
N VAL A 62 -15.57 20.66 7.51
CA VAL A 62 -14.70 21.80 7.16
C VAL A 62 -13.34 21.26 6.73
N SER A 63 -12.88 21.72 5.57
CA SER A 63 -11.54 21.48 5.06
C SER A 63 -10.80 22.81 4.94
N LEU A 64 -9.64 22.87 5.58
CA LEU A 64 -8.70 23.96 5.43
C LEU A 64 -7.51 23.44 4.63
N GLN A 65 -7.13 24.15 3.59
CA GLN A 65 -5.99 23.79 2.75
C GLN A 65 -5.16 25.05 2.45
N ARG A 66 -3.86 24.98 2.69
CA ARG A 66 -2.94 26.05 2.35
C ARG A 66 -2.95 26.24 0.83
N HIS A 67 -3.23 27.47 0.40
CA HIS A 67 -3.31 27.88 -0.99
C HIS A 67 -2.32 29.01 -1.26
N LYS A 68 -1.42 28.81 -2.23
CA LYS A 68 -0.37 29.79 -2.60
C LYS A 68 0.47 30.30 -1.41
N GLN A 69 0.58 29.49 -0.34
CA GLN A 69 1.35 29.75 0.89
C GLN A 69 0.88 30.92 1.77
N ILE A 70 0.20 31.92 1.21
CA ILE A 70 -0.29 33.11 1.92
C ILE A 70 -1.80 33.10 2.19
N PHE A 71 -2.52 32.13 1.60
CA PHE A 71 -3.94 31.95 1.81
C PHE A 71 -4.24 30.55 2.35
N THR A 72 -5.34 30.41 3.06
CA THR A 72 -5.99 29.14 3.33
C THR A 72 -7.28 29.11 2.51
N LEU A 73 -7.39 28.14 1.60
CA LEU A 73 -8.66 27.75 1.01
C LEU A 73 -9.47 27.03 2.09
N MET A 74 -10.58 27.63 2.47
CA MET A 74 -11.51 27.10 3.44
C MET A 74 -12.76 26.65 2.71
N ILE A 75 -13.08 25.36 2.81
CA ILE A 75 -14.26 24.73 2.23
C ILE A 75 -15.12 24.19 3.37
N ALA A 76 -16.41 24.48 3.37
CA ALA A 76 -17.35 23.91 4.31
C ALA A 76 -18.57 23.34 3.59
N GLN A 77 -19.03 22.20 4.04
CA GLN A 77 -20.24 21.56 3.53
C GLN A 77 -21.12 21.13 4.68
N GLN A 78 -22.42 21.40 4.58
CA GLN A 78 -23.39 20.89 5.54
C GLN A 78 -23.47 19.36 5.43
N THR A 79 -23.36 18.67 6.56
CA THR A 79 -23.29 17.20 6.62
C THR A 79 -24.01 16.65 7.84
N GLN A 80 -24.26 15.33 7.84
CA GLN A 80 -24.45 14.56 9.07
C GLN A 80 -23.09 14.01 9.52
N LEU A 81 -22.97 13.69 10.82
CA LEU A 81 -21.77 13.02 11.31
C LEU A 81 -21.70 11.59 10.73
N PRO A 82 -20.53 11.14 10.24
CA PRO A 82 -20.34 9.78 9.76
C PRO A 82 -20.70 8.74 10.82
N PHE A 83 -21.00 7.50 10.41
CA PHE A 83 -21.36 6.38 11.31
C PHE A 83 -22.51 6.67 12.27
N GLU A 84 -23.36 7.66 11.95
CA GLU A 84 -24.44 8.14 12.82
C GLU A 84 -23.93 8.49 14.23
N LEU A 85 -22.71 9.05 14.30
CA LEU A 85 -22.14 9.50 15.56
C LEU A 85 -22.99 10.61 16.15
N SER A 86 -23.20 10.53 17.47
CA SER A 86 -23.77 11.62 18.24
C SER A 86 -22.73 12.70 18.52
N LYS A 87 -23.18 13.90 18.89
CA LYS A 87 -22.31 14.98 19.39
C LYS A 87 -21.36 14.50 20.48
N ARG A 88 -21.88 13.75 21.46
CA ARG A 88 -21.07 13.27 22.58
C ARG A 88 -20.03 12.24 22.13
N GLU A 89 -20.37 11.40 21.16
CA GLU A 89 -19.45 10.39 20.63
C GLU A 89 -18.29 11.02 19.84
N ILE A 90 -18.52 12.07 19.04
CA ILE A 90 -17.42 12.78 18.35
C ILE A 90 -16.54 13.58 19.31
N GLU A 91 -17.12 14.15 20.39
CA GLU A 91 -16.36 14.79 21.46
C GLU A 91 -15.46 13.79 22.18
N ILE A 92 -16.02 12.65 22.60
CA ILE A 92 -15.26 11.56 23.25
C ILE A 92 -14.20 11.01 22.30
N LEU A 93 -14.53 10.82 21.02
CA LEU A 93 -13.59 10.34 20.01
C LEU A 93 -12.41 11.31 19.85
N THR A 94 -12.65 12.62 19.86
CA THR A 94 -11.60 13.65 19.79
C THR A 94 -10.71 13.63 21.04
N LEU A 95 -11.28 13.53 22.24
CA LEU A 95 -10.50 13.44 23.49
C LEU A 95 -9.70 12.13 23.58
N LEU A 96 -10.31 11.02 23.19
CA LEU A 96 -9.68 9.70 23.13
C LEU A 96 -8.51 9.71 22.15
N SER A 97 -8.66 10.40 21.01
CA SER A 97 -7.59 10.57 20.01
C SER A 97 -6.44 11.43 20.50
N SER A 98 -6.67 12.26 21.52
CA SER A 98 -5.62 13.00 22.24
C SER A 98 -4.90 12.17 23.31
N GLY A 99 -5.26 10.89 23.46
CA GLY A 99 -4.60 9.96 24.39
C GLY A 99 -5.15 9.99 25.81
N LEU A 100 -6.22 10.74 26.09
CA LEU A 100 -6.82 10.80 27.43
C LEU A 100 -7.44 9.44 27.80
N SER A 101 -7.35 9.07 29.08
CA SER A 101 -8.03 7.93 29.72
C SER A 101 -9.52 8.18 29.95
N ASN A 102 -10.29 7.16 30.32
CA ASN A 102 -11.72 7.34 30.65
C ASN A 102 -11.92 8.30 31.82
N ALA A 103 -11.04 8.21 32.83
CA ALA A 103 -11.02 9.13 33.97
C ALA A 103 -10.82 10.58 33.52
N GLU A 104 -9.81 10.84 32.70
CA GLU A 104 -9.52 12.19 32.19
C GLU A 104 -10.67 12.70 31.29
N ILE A 105 -11.17 11.88 30.36
CA ILE A 105 -12.31 12.25 29.50
C ILE A 105 -13.55 12.59 30.35
N SER A 106 -13.80 11.81 31.41
CA SER A 106 -14.93 12.01 32.32
C SER A 106 -14.86 13.38 33.01
N GLN A 107 -13.66 13.79 33.41
CA GLN A 107 -13.40 15.10 34.01
C GLN A 107 -13.59 16.22 32.99
N GLN A 108 -13.06 16.04 31.76
CA GLN A 108 -13.17 17.04 30.69
C GLN A 108 -14.61 17.29 30.23
N LEU A 109 -15.46 16.25 30.25
CA LEU A 109 -16.84 16.33 29.78
C LEU A 109 -17.88 16.42 30.90
N PHE A 110 -17.45 16.47 32.17
CA PHE A 110 -18.30 16.49 33.37
C PHE A 110 -19.33 15.34 33.40
N ILE A 111 -18.89 14.13 33.08
CA ILE A 111 -19.71 12.89 33.10
C ILE A 111 -19.02 11.79 33.91
N SER A 112 -19.69 10.66 34.17
CA SER A 112 -19.05 9.53 34.86
C SER A 112 -18.13 8.73 33.93
N GLU A 113 -17.07 8.13 34.47
CA GLU A 113 -16.20 7.19 33.72
C GLU A 113 -16.98 6.04 33.08
N ARG A 114 -18.02 5.56 33.77
CA ARG A 114 -18.93 4.54 33.25
C ARG A 114 -19.68 5.02 32.01
N THR A 115 -20.09 6.29 31.98
CA THR A 115 -20.74 6.92 30.82
C THR A 115 -19.78 7.01 29.65
N VAL A 116 -18.52 7.39 29.89
CA VAL A 116 -17.47 7.42 28.86
C VAL A 116 -17.25 6.02 28.28
N ALA A 117 -17.08 5.00 29.13
CA ALA A 117 -16.90 3.62 28.71
C ALA A 117 -18.04 3.14 27.81
N LYS A 118 -19.30 3.47 28.17
CA LYS A 118 -20.48 3.13 27.36
C LYS A 118 -20.47 3.80 25.98
N HIS A 119 -20.09 5.08 25.90
CA HIS A 119 -19.95 5.75 24.60
C HIS A 119 -18.83 5.15 23.74
N ILE A 120 -17.73 4.70 24.35
CA ILE A 120 -16.65 4.02 23.63
C ILE A 120 -17.11 2.65 23.12
N GLU A 121 -17.89 1.91 23.90
CA GLU A 121 -18.50 0.67 23.45
C GLU A 121 -19.43 0.89 22.24
N HIS A 122 -20.25 1.94 22.28
CA HIS A 122 -21.07 2.32 21.13
C HIS A 122 -20.21 2.75 19.93
N LEU A 123 -19.11 3.47 20.16
CA LEU A 123 -18.16 3.82 19.11
C LEU A 123 -17.57 2.57 18.45
N PHE A 124 -17.19 1.54 19.22
CA PHE A 124 -16.74 0.26 18.68
C PHE A 124 -17.81 -0.39 17.80
N GLN A 125 -19.06 -0.40 18.23
CA GLN A 125 -20.17 -0.95 17.45
C GLN A 125 -20.43 -0.16 16.17
N LYS A 126 -20.42 1.18 16.23
CA LYS A 126 -20.70 2.04 15.06
C LYS A 126 -19.56 2.06 14.05
N THR A 127 -18.32 1.99 14.52
CA THR A 127 -17.12 2.05 13.67
C THR A 127 -16.59 0.67 13.27
N GLN A 128 -17.07 -0.41 13.90
CA GLN A 128 -16.58 -1.79 13.73
C GLN A 128 -15.10 -1.95 14.10
N ILE A 129 -14.63 -1.18 15.09
CA ILE A 129 -13.26 -1.22 15.60
C ILE A 129 -13.26 -1.83 16.99
N GLU A 130 -12.36 -2.77 17.24
CA GLU A 130 -12.43 -3.63 18.44
C GLU A 130 -11.61 -3.11 19.63
N ASN A 131 -10.72 -2.12 19.43
CA ASN A 131 -9.88 -1.62 20.52
C ASN A 131 -9.69 -0.09 20.49
N ARG A 132 -9.44 0.47 21.68
CA ARG A 132 -9.34 1.92 21.92
C ARG A 132 -8.26 2.58 21.08
N THR A 133 -7.09 1.96 20.98
CA THR A 133 -5.94 2.54 20.26
C THR A 133 -6.21 2.61 18.77
N SER A 134 -6.74 1.53 18.18
CA SER A 134 -7.19 1.51 16.79
C SER A 134 -8.31 2.52 16.54
N LEU A 135 -9.21 2.73 17.50
CA LEU A 135 -10.28 3.71 17.40
C LEU A 135 -9.73 5.16 17.41
N ALA A 136 -8.71 5.42 18.25
CA ALA A 136 -7.99 6.69 18.28
C ALA A 136 -7.27 6.97 16.95
N VAL A 137 -6.53 5.99 16.43
CA VAL A 137 -5.83 6.10 15.15
C VAL A 137 -6.82 6.32 14.02
N PHE A 138 -7.88 5.51 13.97
CA PHE A 138 -8.94 5.63 12.97
C PHE A 138 -9.57 7.01 12.94
N ALA A 139 -9.89 7.59 14.10
CA ALA A 139 -10.47 8.92 14.17
C ALA A 139 -9.57 9.99 13.56
N VAL A 140 -8.25 9.88 13.77
CA VAL A 140 -7.27 10.80 13.19
C VAL A 140 -7.11 10.57 11.69
N THR A 141 -6.99 9.32 11.23
CA THR A 141 -6.79 9.00 9.81
C THR A 141 -8.00 9.34 8.96
N GLU A 142 -9.20 9.20 9.51
CA GLU A 142 -10.47 9.49 8.84
C GLU A 142 -10.98 10.93 9.08
N ASN A 143 -10.17 11.79 9.72
CA ASN A 143 -10.53 13.19 10.05
C ASN A 143 -11.84 13.34 10.85
N LEU A 144 -12.12 12.42 11.78
CA LEU A 144 -13.32 12.39 12.62
C LEU A 144 -13.18 13.19 13.92
N CYS A 145 -12.24 14.15 13.96
CA CYS A 145 -12.11 15.06 15.08
C CYS A 145 -12.94 16.33 14.85
N CYS A 146 -13.36 16.97 15.94
CA CYS A 146 -14.10 18.23 15.88
C CYS A 146 -13.29 19.45 16.31
N LEU A 147 -13.70 20.61 15.80
CA LEU A 147 -13.37 21.92 16.37
C LEU A 147 -14.67 22.66 16.77
N PRO A 148 -14.67 23.46 17.85
CA PRO A 148 -13.58 23.61 18.83
C PRO A 148 -13.25 22.28 19.52
N THR A 149 -12.01 22.11 20.00
CA THR A 149 -11.68 20.87 20.68
C THR A 149 -12.42 20.79 22.02
N PRO A 150 -12.97 19.63 22.39
CA PRO A 150 -13.63 19.45 23.68
C PRO A 150 -12.61 19.49 24.82
N GLY A 151 -12.98 20.08 25.96
CA GLY A 151 -12.17 20.10 27.17
C GLY A 151 -10.85 20.88 27.05
N ASP A 152 -9.93 20.62 27.99
CA ASP A 152 -8.55 21.07 27.94
C ASP A 152 -7.63 20.00 27.34
N LEU A 153 -7.09 20.30 26.17
CA LEU A 153 -6.12 19.49 25.45
C LEU A 153 -4.74 20.12 25.45
N SER A 154 -4.38 20.85 26.50
CA SER A 154 -3.14 21.64 26.58
C SER A 154 -1.85 20.88 26.23
N GLN A 155 -1.83 19.56 26.46
CA GLN A 155 -0.71 18.65 26.16
C GLN A 155 -0.94 17.73 24.94
N SER A 156 -2.02 17.93 24.19
CA SER A 156 -2.38 17.09 23.05
C SER A 156 -1.46 17.33 21.85
N VAL A 157 -1.22 16.27 21.08
CA VAL A 157 -0.53 16.30 19.79
C VAL A 157 -1.49 16.36 18.60
N LEU A 158 -2.81 16.46 18.85
CA LEU A 158 -3.80 16.51 17.78
C LEU A 158 -3.67 17.76 16.93
N ALA A 159 -3.86 17.57 15.62
CA ALA A 159 -3.86 18.63 14.62
C ALA A 159 -4.91 19.71 14.91
N THR A 160 -6.12 19.29 15.30
CA THR A 160 -7.21 20.19 15.68
C THR A 160 -6.81 21.05 16.88
N TYR A 161 -6.21 20.46 17.92
CA TYR A 161 -5.72 21.23 19.07
C TYR A 161 -4.61 22.21 18.69
N GLU A 162 -3.63 21.79 17.88
CA GLU A 162 -2.55 22.67 17.40
C GLU A 162 -3.11 23.92 16.71
N ILE A 163 -4.04 23.74 15.78
CA ILE A 163 -4.68 24.84 15.05
C ILE A 163 -5.52 25.71 15.99
N GLU A 164 -6.30 25.12 16.89
CA GLU A 164 -7.08 25.89 17.86
C GLU A 164 -6.19 26.68 18.83
N ALA A 165 -5.07 26.11 19.27
CA ALA A 165 -4.11 26.77 20.13
C ALA A 165 -3.44 27.97 19.44
N LEU A 166 -3.05 27.82 18.18
CA LEU A 166 -2.51 28.90 17.34
C LEU A 166 -3.54 29.99 17.10
N ALA A 167 -4.80 29.64 16.81
CA ALA A 167 -5.91 30.57 16.65
C ALA A 167 -6.15 31.39 17.94
N LYS A 168 -5.98 30.76 19.11
CA LYS A 168 -6.04 31.41 20.42
C LYS A 168 -4.74 32.13 20.83
N GLY A 169 -3.74 32.22 19.96
CA GLY A 169 -2.51 33.00 20.16
C GLY A 169 -1.39 32.31 20.95
N LYS A 170 -1.44 30.98 21.18
CA LYS A 170 -0.33 30.26 21.82
C LYS A 170 0.88 30.16 20.85
N LYS A 171 2.07 30.52 21.32
CA LYS A 171 3.34 30.31 20.58
C LYS A 171 3.83 28.87 20.75
N LEU A 172 3.77 28.07 19.70
CA LEU A 172 4.37 26.72 19.62
C LEU A 172 5.81 26.78 19.06
N PRO A 173 6.69 25.81 19.35
CA PRO A 173 8.09 25.83 18.87
C PRO A 173 8.18 25.85 17.34
N GLN A 174 8.57 27.01 16.81
CA GLN A 174 8.72 27.29 15.38
C GLN A 174 9.92 26.53 14.79
N LYS A 175 9.77 26.04 13.55
CA LYS A 175 10.89 25.69 12.66
C LYS A 175 10.76 26.58 11.42
N ALA A 176 11.90 27.05 10.91
CA ALA A 176 11.98 28.13 9.93
C ALA A 176 11.11 27.88 8.66
N PRO A 177 10.48 28.92 8.08
CA PRO A 177 9.74 28.80 6.84
C PRO A 177 10.67 28.46 5.67
N HIS A 178 10.22 27.54 4.81
CA HIS A 178 10.83 27.28 3.51
C HIS A 178 10.19 28.19 2.46
N PHE A 179 10.97 29.14 1.95
CA PHE A 179 10.60 29.97 0.83
C PHE A 179 11.00 29.26 -0.48
N ILE A 180 10.06 29.06 -1.40
CA ILE A 180 10.39 28.70 -2.78
C ILE A 180 9.54 29.55 -3.73
N HIS A 181 10.23 30.26 -4.63
CA HIS A 181 9.66 31.16 -5.63
C HIS A 181 8.86 30.42 -6.70
N SER A 182 7.69 30.97 -7.06
CA SER A 182 6.90 30.59 -8.23
C SER A 182 7.51 31.17 -9.51
N THR A 183 8.07 30.30 -10.35
CA THR A 183 8.23 30.48 -11.80
C THR A 183 7.89 29.15 -12.46
N MET A 184 7.32 29.16 -13.68
CA MET A 184 6.76 27.99 -14.38
C MET A 184 7.46 26.68 -14.00
N ALA A 185 6.82 25.91 -13.12
CA ALA A 185 7.45 24.72 -12.57
C ALA A 185 7.23 23.57 -13.55
N TYR A 186 8.33 23.10 -14.17
CA TYR A 186 8.33 21.93 -15.05
C TYR A 186 7.64 20.73 -14.38
N PRO A 187 6.94 19.85 -15.11
CA PRO A 187 6.34 18.67 -14.50
C PRO A 187 7.41 17.79 -13.82
N ILE A 188 6.99 17.04 -12.80
CA ILE A 188 7.81 15.97 -12.22
C ILE A 188 7.64 14.75 -13.10
N THR A 189 8.73 14.20 -13.63
CA THR A 189 8.65 13.11 -14.62
C THR A 189 9.15 11.81 -14.02
N ILE A 190 8.33 10.76 -14.07
CA ILE A 190 8.67 9.43 -13.57
C ILE A 190 8.88 8.49 -14.76
N GLY A 191 10.07 7.90 -14.83
CA GLY A 191 10.40 6.91 -15.84
C GLY A 191 9.85 5.54 -15.48
N VAL A 192 9.16 4.91 -16.43
CA VAL A 192 8.58 3.56 -16.28
C VAL A 192 8.95 2.72 -17.50
N PRO A 193 9.98 1.86 -17.42
CA PRO A 193 10.31 0.95 -18.51
C PRO A 193 9.23 -0.16 -18.60
N CYS A 194 8.68 -0.42 -19.79
CA CYS A 194 7.65 -1.44 -20.01
C CYS A 194 8.16 -2.49 -21.05
N VAL A 195 7.79 -3.77 -20.91
CA VAL A 195 8.13 -4.81 -21.90
C VAL A 195 7.20 -4.68 -23.11
N GLU A 196 7.75 -4.53 -24.32
CA GLU A 196 6.94 -4.45 -25.55
C GLU A 196 6.53 -5.83 -26.08
N GLN A 197 7.48 -6.77 -26.02
CA GLN A 197 7.38 -8.12 -26.55
C GLN A 197 8.08 -9.11 -25.63
N GLY A 198 7.49 -10.32 -25.54
CA GLY A 198 8.04 -11.42 -24.76
C GLY A 198 7.42 -11.54 -23.37
N ILE A 199 8.12 -12.30 -22.54
CA ILE A 199 7.71 -12.70 -21.21
C ILE A 199 7.60 -11.48 -20.27
N GLY A 200 6.60 -11.46 -19.39
CA GLY A 200 6.38 -10.36 -18.44
C GLY A 200 5.65 -9.14 -19.02
N LYS A 201 5.21 -9.20 -20.29
CA LYS A 201 4.44 -8.13 -20.93
C LYS A 201 3.18 -7.74 -20.14
N LEU A 202 2.37 -8.72 -19.73
CA LEU A 202 1.14 -8.48 -18.96
C LEU A 202 1.44 -7.77 -17.64
N ASP A 203 2.49 -8.20 -16.95
CA ASP A 203 2.93 -7.57 -15.70
C ASP A 203 3.38 -6.13 -15.89
N THR A 204 4.15 -5.85 -16.94
CA THR A 204 4.51 -4.46 -17.22
C THR A 204 3.34 -3.62 -17.71
N GLN A 205 2.33 -4.22 -18.34
CA GLN A 205 1.10 -3.50 -18.68
C GLN A 205 0.34 -3.09 -17.41
N GLU A 206 0.21 -4.00 -16.44
CA GLU A 206 -0.40 -3.71 -15.15
C GLU A 206 0.41 -2.70 -14.33
N LEU A 207 1.76 -2.78 -14.36
CA LEU A 207 2.64 -1.75 -13.82
C LEU A 207 2.31 -0.37 -14.42
N CYS A 208 2.32 -0.27 -15.75
CA CYS A 208 2.11 0.99 -16.45
C CYS A 208 0.66 1.51 -16.25
N ASN A 209 -0.34 0.63 -16.05
CA ASN A 209 -1.70 1.00 -15.63
C ASN A 209 -1.74 1.56 -14.19
N GLY A 210 -1.18 0.84 -13.21
CA GLY A 210 -1.13 1.26 -11.81
C GLY A 210 -0.44 2.61 -11.63
N SER A 211 0.70 2.81 -12.29
CA SER A 211 1.40 4.09 -12.31
C SER A 211 0.53 5.20 -12.89
N ARG A 212 -0.18 4.94 -13.99
CA ARG A 212 -1.05 5.93 -14.66
C ARG A 212 -2.19 6.37 -13.76
N LEU A 213 -2.82 5.43 -13.06
CA LEU A 213 -3.85 5.76 -12.08
C LEU A 213 -3.31 6.64 -10.95
N ALA A 214 -2.14 6.31 -10.39
CA ALA A 214 -1.55 7.11 -9.32
C ALA A 214 -1.26 8.55 -9.77
N VAL A 215 -0.66 8.72 -10.96
CA VAL A 215 -0.39 10.05 -11.52
C VAL A 215 -1.68 10.84 -11.74
N GLU A 216 -2.73 10.20 -12.28
CA GLU A 216 -4.03 10.85 -12.44
C GLU A 216 -4.58 11.31 -11.09
N MET A 217 -4.61 10.44 -10.08
CA MET A 217 -5.13 10.78 -8.75
C MET A 217 -4.34 11.91 -8.09
N ILE A 218 -3.01 11.95 -8.28
CA ILE A 218 -2.16 13.03 -7.77
C ILE A 218 -2.45 14.35 -8.51
N ASN A 219 -2.57 14.32 -9.83
CA ASN A 219 -2.79 15.51 -10.64
C ASN A 219 -4.18 16.12 -10.44
N GLN A 220 -5.21 15.29 -10.25
CA GLN A 220 -6.56 15.74 -9.89
C GLN A 220 -6.59 16.50 -8.55
N GLN A 221 -5.61 16.26 -7.67
CA GLN A 221 -5.43 16.97 -6.40
C GLN A 221 -4.52 18.20 -6.52
N GLY A 222 -4.18 18.64 -7.74
CA GLY A 222 -3.31 19.79 -7.99
C GLY A 222 -1.83 19.45 -8.14
N GLY A 223 -1.48 18.17 -8.23
CA GLY A 223 -0.10 17.70 -8.40
C GLY A 223 0.70 17.71 -7.09
N ILE A 224 2.02 17.83 -7.19
CA ILE A 224 2.93 17.88 -6.04
C ILE A 224 3.54 19.27 -5.95
N ASN A 225 3.19 20.00 -4.88
CA ASN A 225 3.63 21.39 -4.69
C ASN A 225 3.33 22.27 -5.92
N GLY A 226 2.17 22.05 -6.55
CA GLY A 226 1.72 22.74 -7.77
C GLY A 226 2.34 22.24 -9.08
N ARG A 227 3.21 21.23 -9.04
CA ARG A 227 3.81 20.60 -10.23
C ARG A 227 2.98 19.40 -10.66
N GLN A 228 2.57 19.38 -11.92
CA GLN A 228 1.96 18.18 -12.52
C GLN A 228 2.97 17.04 -12.54
N VAL A 229 2.50 15.82 -12.34
CA VAL A 229 3.28 14.59 -12.48
C VAL A 229 3.06 14.02 -13.87
N ARG A 230 4.11 13.53 -14.52
CA ARG A 230 4.07 12.89 -15.82
C ARG A 230 4.72 11.52 -15.75
N LEU A 231 4.17 10.56 -16.48
CA LEU A 231 4.85 9.30 -16.76
C LEU A 231 5.57 9.37 -18.09
N GLU A 232 6.80 8.87 -18.10
CA GLU A 232 7.57 8.63 -19.31
C GLU A 232 7.78 7.12 -19.45
N THR A 233 7.09 6.51 -20.41
CA THR A 233 7.20 5.07 -20.66
C THR A 233 8.16 4.80 -21.82
N VAL A 234 9.07 3.85 -21.62
CA VAL A 234 9.99 3.41 -22.67
C VAL A 234 9.96 1.91 -22.78
N GLY A 235 9.69 1.44 -24.00
CA GLY A 235 9.62 0.02 -24.32
C GLY A 235 10.99 -0.64 -24.46
N PHE A 236 11.07 -1.93 -24.09
CA PHE A 236 12.22 -2.78 -24.34
C PHE A 236 11.83 -4.24 -24.63
N CYS A 237 12.77 -5.01 -25.17
CA CYS A 237 12.68 -6.46 -25.34
C CYS A 237 13.39 -7.17 -24.18
N VAL A 238 12.67 -8.04 -23.46
CA VAL A 238 13.18 -8.71 -22.23
C VAL A 238 14.34 -9.66 -22.53
N ASP A 239 14.39 -10.23 -23.73
CA ASP A 239 15.42 -11.18 -24.15
C ASP A 239 16.67 -10.49 -24.75
N ASP A 240 16.68 -9.15 -24.85
CA ASP A 240 17.80 -8.37 -25.37
C ASP A 240 18.35 -7.40 -24.30
N PRO A 241 19.45 -7.76 -23.61
CA PRO A 241 20.09 -6.89 -22.62
C PRO A 241 20.47 -5.50 -23.15
N LYS A 242 20.77 -5.38 -24.46
CA LYS A 242 21.07 -4.06 -25.06
C LYS A 242 19.81 -3.21 -25.18
N SER A 243 18.68 -3.82 -25.53
CA SER A 243 17.38 -3.16 -25.56
C SER A 243 17.00 -2.62 -24.18
N ILE A 244 17.20 -3.42 -23.12
CA ILE A 244 16.97 -3.00 -21.73
C ILE A 244 17.82 -1.76 -21.40
N LEU A 245 19.14 -1.84 -21.59
CA LEU A 245 20.04 -0.74 -21.28
C LEU A 245 19.69 0.55 -22.06
N GLN A 246 19.35 0.41 -23.35
CA GLN A 246 18.93 1.54 -24.19
C GLN A 246 17.63 2.19 -23.70
N ALA A 247 16.67 1.41 -23.20
CA ALA A 247 15.44 1.95 -22.66
C ALA A 247 15.70 2.82 -21.42
N TYR A 248 16.56 2.35 -20.52
CA TYR A 248 16.96 3.14 -19.36
C TYR A 248 17.80 4.37 -19.73
N GLN A 249 18.70 4.27 -20.72
CA GLN A 249 19.42 5.43 -21.23
C GLN A 249 18.46 6.49 -21.77
N ARG A 250 17.45 6.09 -22.56
CA ARG A 250 16.42 7.02 -23.06
C ARG A 250 15.61 7.68 -21.95
N LEU A 251 15.31 6.97 -20.86
CA LEU A 251 14.66 7.58 -19.70
C LEU A 251 15.55 8.66 -19.06
N LEU A 252 16.85 8.39 -18.91
CA LEU A 252 17.80 9.37 -18.38
C LEU A 252 18.01 10.57 -19.33
N ASP A 253 18.04 10.33 -20.65
CA ASP A 253 18.15 11.39 -21.67
C ASP A 253 16.91 12.30 -21.67
N LYS A 254 15.76 11.78 -21.23
CA LYS A 254 14.52 12.53 -20.99
C LYS A 254 14.46 13.21 -19.62
N GLU A 255 15.56 13.14 -18.86
CA GLU A 255 15.73 13.79 -17.55
C GLU A 255 14.64 13.45 -16.52
N VAL A 256 14.22 12.18 -16.47
CA VAL A 256 13.28 11.70 -15.44
C VAL A 256 13.81 11.98 -14.01
N ASP A 257 12.92 12.31 -13.08
CA ASP A 257 13.24 12.64 -11.69
C ASP A 257 13.34 11.40 -10.78
N ALA A 258 12.68 10.31 -11.16
CA ALA A 258 12.80 8.99 -10.54
C ALA A 258 12.43 7.90 -11.54
N ILE A 259 12.77 6.65 -11.22
CA ILE A 259 12.37 5.47 -11.98
C ILE A 259 11.58 4.52 -11.07
N SER A 260 10.41 4.08 -11.56
CA SER A 260 9.56 3.05 -10.95
C SER A 260 9.44 1.91 -11.95
N THR A 261 9.72 0.68 -11.52
CA THR A 261 9.78 -0.48 -12.42
C THR A 261 9.33 -1.79 -11.76
N SER A 262 9.05 -2.79 -12.61
CA SER A 262 8.74 -4.17 -12.23
C SER A 262 10.00 -5.03 -12.06
N TYR A 263 9.86 -6.35 -12.13
CA TYR A 263 10.97 -7.31 -12.12
C TYR A 263 11.58 -7.57 -13.50
N ALA A 264 10.86 -7.26 -14.59
CA ALA A 264 11.23 -7.67 -15.96
C ALA A 264 12.50 -7.00 -16.51
N CYS A 265 13.10 -6.09 -15.75
CA CYS A 265 14.30 -5.33 -16.14
C CYS A 265 15.57 -5.77 -15.37
N TYR A 266 15.53 -6.85 -14.59
CA TYR A 266 16.61 -7.13 -13.65
C TYR A 266 17.89 -7.65 -14.30
N SER A 267 19.00 -6.95 -14.02
CA SER A 267 20.35 -7.53 -14.00
C SER A 267 21.21 -6.79 -12.97
N PRO A 268 22.16 -7.47 -12.28
CA PRO A 268 23.08 -6.81 -11.36
C PRO A 268 23.82 -5.64 -12.01
N ASP A 269 24.32 -5.84 -13.24
CA ASP A 269 25.04 -4.81 -14.00
C ASP A 269 24.18 -3.57 -14.27
N LEU A 270 22.90 -3.77 -14.62
CA LEU A 270 21.97 -2.65 -14.82
C LEU A 270 21.73 -1.90 -13.50
N HIS A 271 21.53 -2.61 -12.39
CA HIS A 271 21.33 -1.99 -11.08
C HIS A 271 22.57 -1.20 -10.64
N GLU A 272 23.78 -1.75 -10.80
CA GLU A 272 25.02 -1.02 -10.52
C GLU A 272 25.15 0.23 -11.41
N TRP A 273 24.82 0.10 -12.69
CA TRP A 273 24.85 1.22 -13.62
C TRP A 273 23.83 2.30 -13.24
N ILE A 274 22.58 1.96 -12.91
CA ILE A 274 21.57 2.92 -12.42
C ILE A 274 22.00 3.55 -11.10
N ALA A 275 22.56 2.75 -10.18
CA ALA A 275 23.09 3.23 -8.91
C ALA A 275 24.14 4.33 -9.13
N SER A 276 25.03 4.15 -10.12
CA SER A 276 26.04 5.15 -10.49
C SER A 276 25.46 6.50 -10.95
N LYS A 277 24.21 6.52 -11.43
CA LYS A 277 23.51 7.76 -11.84
C LYS A 277 22.91 8.53 -10.68
N GLY A 278 22.76 7.90 -9.51
CA GLY A 278 22.27 8.53 -8.28
C GLY A 278 20.78 8.92 -8.29
N ILE A 279 20.02 8.49 -9.30
CA ILE A 279 18.58 8.76 -9.41
C ILE A 279 17.78 7.86 -8.46
N PRO A 280 16.72 8.35 -7.77
CA PRO A 280 15.83 7.50 -7.00
C PRO A 280 15.21 6.39 -7.87
N TYR A 281 15.36 5.15 -7.44
CA TYR A 281 14.93 3.97 -8.19
C TYR A 281 14.19 3.00 -7.27
N ILE A 282 12.91 2.74 -7.57
CA ILE A 282 12.07 1.79 -6.83
C ILE A 282 11.68 0.64 -7.77
N HIS A 283 11.95 -0.60 -7.37
CA HIS A 283 11.76 -1.78 -8.23
C HIS A 283 11.07 -2.95 -7.53
N LEU A 284 10.65 -3.94 -8.32
CA LEU A 284 10.04 -5.19 -7.86
C LEU A 284 10.80 -6.45 -8.28
N ALA A 285 12.01 -6.30 -8.81
CA ALA A 285 12.93 -7.42 -8.97
C ALA A 285 13.33 -7.99 -7.59
N THR A 286 12.64 -9.03 -7.15
CA THR A 286 12.83 -9.62 -5.82
C THR A 286 14.13 -10.43 -5.75
N HIS A 287 14.95 -10.21 -4.72
CA HIS A 287 16.18 -10.99 -4.54
C HIS A 287 16.57 -11.22 -3.07
N SER A 288 17.25 -12.35 -2.85
CA SER A 288 17.79 -12.78 -1.56
C SER A 288 19.20 -12.22 -1.26
N ASP A 289 19.90 -11.75 -2.30
CA ASP A 289 21.34 -11.43 -2.23
C ASP A 289 21.67 -9.93 -1.98
N LEU A 290 20.68 -9.05 -1.74
CA LEU A 290 20.88 -7.62 -1.40
C LEU A 290 21.79 -7.37 -0.19
N GLY A 291 22.00 -8.38 0.66
CA GLY A 291 22.85 -8.29 1.85
C GLY A 291 24.33 -8.63 1.63
N LYS A 292 24.72 -9.12 0.44
CA LYS A 292 26.13 -9.45 0.16
C LYS A 292 26.95 -8.19 -0.13
N SER A 293 28.24 -8.24 0.19
CA SER A 293 29.21 -7.12 0.33
C SER A 293 29.22 -6.04 -0.77
N HIS A 294 28.69 -6.30 -1.96
CA HIS A 294 28.59 -5.33 -3.06
C HIS A 294 27.46 -4.30 -2.89
N HIS A 295 26.37 -4.63 -2.18
CA HIS A 295 25.17 -3.77 -2.10
C HIS A 295 25.18 -2.75 -0.94
N LYS A 296 26.07 -2.90 0.05
CA LYS A 296 26.19 -1.94 1.18
C LYS A 296 26.51 -0.50 0.76
N GLN A 297 26.89 -0.28 -0.50
CA GLN A 297 27.20 1.04 -1.06
C GLN A 297 26.06 1.65 -1.88
N ILE A 298 25.04 0.87 -2.27
CA ILE A 298 23.97 1.34 -3.15
C ILE A 298 22.89 2.04 -2.33
N LYS A 299 22.83 3.36 -2.44
CA LYS A 299 21.96 4.20 -1.59
C LYS A 299 20.62 4.54 -2.23
N ASN A 300 20.49 4.45 -3.55
CA ASN A 300 19.37 5.01 -4.32
C ASN A 300 18.42 3.97 -4.93
N ILE A 301 18.61 2.69 -4.59
CA ILE A 301 17.81 1.56 -5.10
C ILE A 301 17.00 0.94 -3.96
N PHE A 302 15.69 0.84 -4.15
CA PHE A 302 14.74 0.36 -3.17
C PHE A 302 13.88 -0.76 -3.75
N GLN A 303 13.83 -1.91 -3.07
CA GLN A 303 12.99 -3.04 -3.47
C GLN A 303 11.63 -2.96 -2.78
N ALA A 304 10.56 -2.69 -3.52
CA ALA A 304 9.21 -2.45 -3.01
C ALA A 304 8.47 -3.71 -2.48
N CYS A 305 9.09 -4.88 -2.60
CA CYS A 305 8.61 -6.16 -2.07
C CYS A 305 9.62 -6.74 -1.08
N ALA A 306 9.15 -7.66 -0.23
CA ALA A 306 10.05 -8.49 0.56
C ALA A 306 10.71 -9.59 -0.28
N SER A 307 11.86 -10.09 0.19
CA SER A 307 12.64 -11.13 -0.49
C SER A 307 11.84 -12.40 -0.78
N ASP A 308 12.13 -13.05 -1.91
CA ASP A 308 11.47 -14.27 -2.37
C ASP A 308 11.68 -15.44 -1.40
N ILE A 309 12.72 -15.40 -0.58
CA ILE A 309 12.96 -16.41 0.47
C ILE A 309 11.76 -16.56 1.41
N ASN A 310 10.94 -15.52 1.52
CA ASN A 310 9.75 -15.53 2.35
C ASN A 310 8.67 -16.46 1.78
N TYR A 311 8.65 -16.76 0.47
CA TYR A 311 7.71 -17.73 -0.10
C TYR A 311 7.86 -19.12 0.54
N GLY A 312 9.10 -19.59 0.75
CA GLY A 312 9.37 -20.82 1.49
C GLY A 312 8.86 -20.76 2.93
N ALA A 313 9.05 -19.64 3.63
CA ALA A 313 8.46 -19.44 4.94
C ALA A 313 6.91 -19.52 4.89
N GLY A 314 6.31 -18.97 3.83
CA GLY A 314 4.87 -19.06 3.51
C GLY A 314 4.35 -20.48 3.45
N VAL A 315 5.06 -21.34 2.73
CA VAL A 315 4.75 -22.77 2.63
C VAL A 315 4.79 -23.44 4.01
N ALA A 316 5.84 -23.21 4.80
CA ALA A 316 5.97 -23.79 6.13
C ALA A 316 4.85 -23.31 7.08
N ARG A 317 4.48 -22.02 7.01
CA ARG A 317 3.35 -21.48 7.78
C ARG A 317 2.03 -22.12 7.39
N PHE A 318 1.77 -22.29 6.10
CA PHE A 318 0.55 -22.95 5.60
C PHE A 318 0.42 -24.37 6.18
N ILE A 319 1.49 -25.17 6.10
CA ILE A 319 1.51 -26.54 6.63
C ILE A 319 1.19 -26.53 8.12
N ARG A 320 1.87 -25.71 8.92
CA ARG A 320 1.66 -25.64 10.37
C ARG A 320 0.24 -25.22 10.74
N ALA A 321 -0.35 -24.28 10.00
CA ALA A 321 -1.69 -23.80 10.24
C ALA A 321 -2.76 -24.86 9.90
N TYR A 322 -2.57 -25.64 8.83
CA TYR A 322 -3.62 -26.50 8.30
C TYR A 322 -3.43 -28.00 8.56
N GLN A 323 -2.25 -28.45 9.02
CA GLN A 323 -1.99 -29.87 9.30
C GLN A 323 -2.92 -30.48 10.36
N HIS A 324 -3.33 -29.69 11.35
CA HIS A 324 -4.26 -30.14 12.39
C HIS A 324 -5.73 -30.09 11.97
N HIS A 325 -6.06 -29.22 11.01
CA HIS A 325 -7.41 -29.08 10.47
C HIS A 325 -7.74 -30.18 9.45
N TYR A 326 -6.73 -30.66 8.72
CA TYR A 326 -6.87 -31.69 7.68
C TYR A 326 -5.86 -32.85 7.87
N PRO A 327 -5.90 -33.57 9.00
CA PRO A 327 -4.89 -34.57 9.34
C PRO A 327 -4.86 -35.74 8.35
N GLN A 328 -6.00 -36.09 7.75
CA GLN A 328 -6.10 -37.16 6.76
C GLN A 328 -5.40 -36.81 5.43
N VAL A 329 -5.45 -35.53 5.04
CA VAL A 329 -4.77 -35.00 3.84
C VAL A 329 -3.26 -34.91 4.05
N MET A 330 -2.84 -34.61 5.28
CA MET A 330 -1.46 -34.32 5.63
C MET A 330 -0.70 -35.55 6.15
N LYS A 331 -1.22 -36.75 5.88
CA LYS A 331 -0.64 -38.02 6.35
C LYS A 331 0.67 -38.36 5.64
N ASN A 332 0.79 -38.05 4.35
CA ASN A 332 2.04 -38.22 3.62
C ASN A 332 2.88 -36.95 3.75
N LYS A 333 3.89 -36.95 4.63
CA LYS A 333 4.71 -35.76 4.89
C LYS A 333 5.74 -35.51 3.77
N ARG A 334 5.27 -35.31 2.54
CA ARG A 334 6.10 -35.12 1.36
C ARG A 334 5.67 -33.90 0.55
N ILE A 335 6.65 -33.09 0.17
CA ILE A 335 6.47 -31.89 -0.64
C ILE A 335 7.31 -32.04 -1.91
N LEU A 336 6.74 -31.71 -3.05
CA LEU A 336 7.48 -31.56 -4.30
C LEU A 336 7.55 -30.08 -4.66
N VAL A 337 8.75 -29.50 -4.63
CA VAL A 337 9.01 -28.16 -5.14
C VAL A 337 9.38 -28.27 -6.61
N ILE A 338 8.60 -27.65 -7.50
CA ILE A 338 8.85 -27.60 -8.93
C ILE A 338 9.36 -26.21 -9.30
N THR A 339 10.56 -26.12 -9.85
CA THR A 339 11.14 -24.87 -10.38
C THR A 339 11.30 -24.95 -11.89
N VAL A 340 11.12 -23.85 -12.60
CA VAL A 340 11.40 -23.75 -14.05
C VAL A 340 12.65 -22.89 -14.25
N LYS A 341 13.67 -23.44 -14.92
CA LYS A 341 14.90 -22.69 -15.22
C LYS A 341 14.59 -21.53 -16.15
N TRP A 342 14.77 -20.32 -15.63
CA TRP A 342 14.79 -19.08 -16.38
C TRP A 342 15.89 -18.15 -15.85
N GLN A 343 15.74 -17.71 -14.59
CA GLN A 343 16.78 -17.03 -13.80
C GLN A 343 16.99 -17.77 -12.47
N LYS A 344 17.93 -17.33 -11.63
CA LYS A 344 18.13 -17.91 -10.29
C LYS A 344 16.91 -17.59 -9.41
N ILE A 345 15.99 -18.54 -9.31
CA ILE A 345 14.84 -18.49 -8.39
C ILE A 345 15.31 -18.95 -7.02
N ASP A 346 15.14 -18.12 -6.00
CA ASP A 346 15.43 -18.46 -4.62
C ASP A 346 14.23 -18.13 -3.73
N ILE A 347 13.31 -19.09 -3.62
CA ILE A 347 12.18 -19.01 -2.69
C ILE A 347 12.53 -19.47 -1.28
N GLY A 348 13.83 -19.59 -0.94
CA GLY A 348 14.27 -20.08 0.36
C GLY A 348 14.14 -21.60 0.50
N ILE A 349 14.34 -22.35 -0.59
CA ILE A 349 14.17 -23.82 -0.65
C ILE A 349 15.05 -24.52 0.39
N GLU A 350 16.32 -24.11 0.55
CA GLU A 350 17.23 -24.71 1.53
C GLU A 350 16.74 -24.53 2.96
N ASN A 351 16.26 -23.33 3.31
CA ASN A 351 15.69 -23.06 4.63
C ASN A 351 14.36 -23.82 4.83
N LEU A 352 13.52 -23.93 3.79
CA LEU A 352 12.31 -24.74 3.82
C LEU A 352 12.62 -26.22 4.12
N ILE A 353 13.58 -26.81 3.40
CA ILE A 353 14.07 -28.18 3.64
C ILE A 353 14.54 -28.32 5.09
N PHE A 354 15.38 -27.40 5.56
CA PHE A 354 15.96 -27.45 6.90
C PHE A 354 14.88 -27.41 7.99
N GLN A 355 13.93 -26.47 7.91
CA GLN A 355 12.88 -26.31 8.91
C GLN A 355 11.93 -27.51 8.93
N LEU A 356 11.45 -27.94 7.76
CA LEU A 356 10.43 -28.98 7.68
C LEU A 356 10.99 -30.38 7.94
N ARG A 357 12.29 -30.62 7.70
CA ARG A 357 12.96 -31.87 8.09
C ARG A 357 12.89 -32.11 9.61
N GLN A 358 12.96 -31.06 10.42
CA GLN A 358 12.81 -31.16 11.88
C GLN A 358 11.39 -31.58 12.31
N GLU A 359 10.40 -31.34 11.45
CA GLU A 359 9.01 -31.75 11.62
C GLU A 359 8.68 -33.06 10.87
N HIS A 360 9.72 -33.78 10.43
CA HIS A 360 9.67 -35.05 9.71
C HIS A 360 9.02 -34.99 8.32
N TRP A 361 9.11 -33.85 7.65
CA TRP A 361 8.73 -33.72 6.24
C TRP A 361 9.91 -33.97 5.31
N GLN A 362 9.64 -34.62 4.19
CA GLN A 362 10.54 -34.73 3.05
C GLN A 362 10.19 -33.67 2.01
N VAL A 363 11.19 -32.94 1.54
CA VAL A 363 11.04 -31.93 0.48
C VAL A 363 11.92 -32.34 -0.68
N ASP A 364 11.31 -32.77 -1.78
CA ASP A 364 11.99 -33.08 -3.03
C ASP A 364 11.94 -31.87 -3.96
N VAL A 365 12.99 -31.66 -4.75
CA VAL A 365 13.10 -30.51 -5.67
C VAL A 365 13.25 -31.02 -7.09
N LEU A 366 12.35 -30.58 -7.97
CA LEU A 366 12.36 -30.87 -9.39
C LEU A 366 12.63 -29.58 -10.17
N THR A 367 13.80 -29.49 -10.81
CA THR A 367 14.15 -28.36 -11.67
C THR A 367 13.94 -28.73 -13.13
N LEU A 368 13.08 -27.98 -13.80
CA LEU A 368 12.64 -28.19 -15.16
C LEU A 368 13.38 -27.27 -16.13
N GLU A 369 13.77 -27.81 -17.29
CA GLU A 369 14.28 -27.02 -18.41
C GLU A 369 13.17 -26.75 -19.43
N LYS A 370 13.04 -25.50 -19.86
CA LYS A 370 11.94 -25.07 -20.72
C LYS A 370 11.95 -25.85 -22.03
N SER A 371 10.90 -26.65 -22.25
CA SER A 371 10.70 -27.46 -23.45
C SER A 371 9.20 -27.67 -23.68
N PRO A 372 8.75 -28.01 -24.90
CA PRO A 372 7.33 -28.15 -25.21
C PRO A 372 6.57 -29.17 -24.33
N GLN A 373 7.26 -30.18 -23.80
CA GLN A 373 6.69 -31.29 -23.02
C GLN A 373 7.17 -31.28 -21.55
N VAL A 374 7.65 -30.13 -21.08
CA VAL A 374 8.31 -30.05 -19.77
C VAL A 374 7.40 -30.47 -18.62
N PHE A 375 6.10 -30.17 -18.70
CA PHE A 375 5.13 -30.49 -17.65
C PHE A 375 4.61 -31.93 -17.71
N ASP A 376 4.69 -32.63 -18.85
CA ASP A 376 4.40 -34.07 -18.91
C ASP A 376 5.35 -34.86 -18.01
N TYR A 377 6.63 -34.48 -18.00
CA TYR A 377 7.62 -35.06 -17.10
C TYR A 377 7.33 -34.70 -15.64
N ALA A 378 6.92 -33.46 -15.36
CA ALA A 378 6.54 -33.02 -14.03
C ALA A 378 5.37 -33.84 -13.46
N ILE A 379 4.33 -34.12 -14.26
CA ILE A 379 3.19 -34.95 -13.86
C ILE A 379 3.62 -36.40 -13.56
N LYS A 380 4.53 -36.98 -14.35
CA LYS A 380 5.10 -38.31 -14.04
C LYS A 380 5.80 -38.32 -12.67
N GLN A 381 6.56 -37.28 -12.35
CA GLN A 381 7.22 -37.15 -11.05
C GLN A 381 6.21 -36.95 -9.91
N VAL A 382 5.15 -36.18 -10.12
CA VAL A 382 4.04 -36.03 -9.15
C VAL A 382 3.45 -37.40 -8.81
N HIS A 383 3.12 -38.23 -9.81
CA HIS A 383 2.60 -39.57 -9.57
C HIS A 383 3.60 -40.52 -8.92
N GLN A 384 4.89 -40.43 -9.27
CA GLN A 384 5.93 -41.29 -8.72
C GLN A 384 6.21 -40.99 -7.24
N LEU A 385 6.18 -39.70 -6.87
CA LEU A 385 6.52 -39.25 -5.52
C LEU A 385 5.31 -39.21 -4.58
N ASP A 386 4.10 -39.06 -5.15
CA ASP A 386 2.82 -38.94 -4.45
C ASP A 386 2.82 -37.84 -3.36
N PRO A 387 3.23 -36.59 -3.65
CA PRO A 387 3.37 -35.55 -2.65
C PRO A 387 2.02 -35.07 -2.10
N THR A 388 1.96 -34.67 -0.84
CA THR A 388 0.80 -33.98 -0.26
C THR A 388 0.71 -32.52 -0.72
N LEU A 389 1.85 -31.88 -0.97
CA LEU A 389 1.92 -30.49 -1.43
C LEU A 389 2.87 -30.36 -2.62
N ILE A 390 2.38 -29.70 -3.67
CA ILE A 390 3.17 -29.33 -4.84
C ILE A 390 3.39 -27.81 -4.76
N VAL A 391 4.63 -27.40 -4.55
CA VAL A 391 5.03 -25.98 -4.55
C VAL A 391 5.52 -25.64 -5.95
N PHE A 392 4.74 -24.89 -6.71
CA PHE A 392 5.05 -24.50 -8.07
C PHE A 392 5.70 -23.11 -8.11
N ALA A 393 7.03 -23.11 -8.18
CA ALA A 393 7.87 -21.93 -8.16
C ALA A 393 8.22 -21.47 -9.59
N SER A 394 7.23 -20.89 -10.25
CA SER A 394 7.38 -20.13 -11.49
C SER A 394 6.65 -18.80 -11.34
N TYR A 395 7.19 -17.74 -11.94
CA TYR A 395 6.52 -16.43 -12.00
C TYR A 395 5.57 -16.32 -13.20
N PHE A 396 5.50 -17.35 -14.05
CA PHE A 396 4.73 -17.31 -15.29
C PHE A 396 3.38 -17.99 -15.15
N ALA A 397 2.37 -17.21 -15.47
CA ALA A 397 0.98 -17.60 -15.51
C ALA A 397 0.74 -18.79 -16.46
N GLU A 398 1.41 -18.80 -17.61
CA GLU A 398 1.29 -19.84 -18.61
C GLU A 398 1.80 -21.19 -18.11
N ASP A 399 2.86 -21.19 -17.31
CA ASP A 399 3.47 -22.40 -16.76
C ASP A 399 2.51 -23.13 -15.82
N ILE A 400 1.89 -22.39 -14.88
CA ILE A 400 0.95 -23.01 -13.92
C ILE A 400 -0.38 -23.39 -14.60
N LEU A 401 -0.84 -22.65 -15.61
CA LEU A 401 -2.00 -23.05 -16.42
C LEU A 401 -1.74 -24.38 -17.13
N GLN A 402 -0.61 -24.50 -17.83
CA GLN A 402 -0.26 -25.73 -18.55
C GLN A 402 -0.08 -26.92 -17.59
N PHE A 403 0.61 -26.71 -16.46
CA PHE A 403 0.76 -27.73 -15.42
C PHE A 403 -0.60 -28.17 -14.87
N TYR A 404 -1.48 -27.23 -14.52
CA TYR A 404 -2.81 -27.53 -13.98
C TYR A 404 -3.66 -28.33 -14.96
N GLN A 405 -3.68 -27.94 -16.24
CA GLN A 405 -4.44 -28.63 -17.28
C GLN A 405 -4.02 -30.08 -17.47
N LEU A 406 -2.74 -30.40 -17.26
CA LEU A 406 -2.25 -31.77 -17.29
C LEU A 406 -2.55 -32.51 -15.97
N PHE A 407 -2.35 -31.85 -14.83
CA PHE A 407 -2.62 -32.42 -13.50
C PHE A 407 -4.07 -32.87 -13.35
N ILE A 408 -5.03 -32.06 -13.80
CA ILE A 408 -6.45 -32.32 -13.57
C ILE A 408 -7.01 -33.47 -14.43
N GLN A 409 -6.27 -33.94 -15.44
CA GLN A 409 -6.65 -35.12 -16.23
C GLN A 409 -6.55 -36.42 -15.43
N ASN A 410 -5.63 -36.48 -14.46
CA ASN A 410 -5.42 -37.61 -13.57
C ASN A 410 -4.88 -37.10 -12.22
N PRO A 411 -5.73 -36.45 -11.38
CA PRO A 411 -5.25 -35.81 -10.17
C PRO A 411 -4.91 -36.82 -9.07
N ILE A 412 -3.98 -36.45 -8.20
CA ILE A 412 -3.77 -37.08 -6.89
C ILE A 412 -4.29 -36.16 -5.78
N ASN A 413 -4.40 -36.66 -4.55
CA ASN A 413 -4.79 -35.87 -3.37
C ASN A 413 -3.66 -34.93 -2.90
N ALA A 414 -3.22 -34.02 -3.77
CA ALA A 414 -2.17 -33.04 -3.53
C ALA A 414 -2.70 -31.60 -3.61
N ILE A 415 -2.25 -30.75 -2.70
CA ILE A 415 -2.51 -29.31 -2.75
C ILE A 415 -1.52 -28.68 -3.74
N ILE A 416 -1.99 -27.82 -4.64
CA ILE A 416 -1.14 -27.02 -5.52
C ILE A 416 -0.97 -25.63 -4.88
N TYR A 417 0.27 -25.25 -4.58
CA TYR A 417 0.66 -23.95 -4.04
C TYR A 417 1.60 -23.28 -5.02
N SER A 418 1.17 -22.19 -5.65
CA SER A 418 1.99 -21.42 -6.59
C SER A 418 2.52 -20.13 -5.95
N ILE A 419 3.75 -19.73 -6.27
CA ILE A 419 4.19 -18.36 -5.97
C ILE A 419 3.68 -17.44 -7.07
N TYR A 420 3.21 -16.24 -6.74
CA TYR A 420 3.00 -15.09 -7.65
C TYR A 420 2.18 -15.29 -8.94
N ALA A 421 2.55 -16.21 -9.85
CA ALA A 421 2.06 -16.36 -11.21
C ALA A 421 0.53 -16.26 -11.39
N PRO A 422 -0.33 -16.82 -10.51
CA PRO A 422 -1.78 -16.66 -10.68
C PRO A 422 -2.28 -15.22 -10.51
N SER A 423 -1.46 -14.29 -10.02
CA SER A 423 -1.84 -12.88 -9.81
C SER A 423 -2.28 -12.14 -11.08
N VAL A 424 -1.86 -12.57 -12.27
CA VAL A 424 -2.23 -11.96 -13.56
C VAL A 424 -3.50 -12.56 -14.18
N PHE A 425 -4.15 -13.52 -13.53
CA PHE A 425 -5.17 -14.35 -14.16
C PHE A 425 -6.55 -13.74 -14.34
N LEU A 426 -6.85 -12.48 -14.04
CA LEU A 426 -8.21 -11.99 -14.29
C LEU A 426 -8.47 -11.82 -15.81
N PRO A 427 -9.50 -12.46 -16.43
CA PRO A 427 -10.61 -13.26 -15.85
C PRO A 427 -10.50 -14.80 -15.95
N GLN A 428 -9.34 -15.34 -16.31
CA GLN A 428 -8.99 -16.76 -16.45
C GLN A 428 -8.89 -17.56 -15.14
N GLU A 429 -8.96 -16.93 -13.96
CA GLU A 429 -8.80 -17.59 -12.65
C GLU A 429 -9.65 -18.87 -12.48
N LYS A 430 -10.86 -18.91 -13.05
CA LYS A 430 -11.73 -20.11 -13.10
C LYS A 430 -11.03 -21.38 -13.60
N GLN A 431 -10.03 -21.26 -14.47
CA GLN A 431 -9.30 -22.41 -15.01
C GLN A 431 -8.40 -23.09 -13.98
N CYS A 432 -8.10 -22.44 -12.85
CA CYS A 432 -7.26 -22.98 -11.78
C CYS A 432 -8.01 -23.04 -10.44
N GLU A 433 -9.32 -23.28 -10.47
CA GLU A 433 -10.15 -23.40 -9.25
C GLU A 433 -9.52 -24.34 -8.23
N GLY A 434 -9.42 -23.90 -6.97
CA GLY A 434 -8.84 -24.66 -5.86
C GLY A 434 -7.33 -24.45 -5.65
N VAL A 435 -6.60 -23.92 -6.64
CA VAL A 435 -5.16 -23.61 -6.52
C VAL A 435 -4.92 -22.56 -5.44
N LEU A 436 -3.92 -22.79 -4.59
CA LEU A 436 -3.38 -21.80 -3.68
C LEU A 436 -2.30 -20.99 -4.37
N TRP A 437 -2.23 -19.70 -4.05
CA TRP A 437 -1.08 -18.90 -4.44
C TRP A 437 -0.77 -17.81 -3.43
N ALA A 438 0.47 -17.33 -3.42
CA ALA A 438 0.88 -16.32 -2.45
C ALA A 438 1.57 -15.12 -3.09
N SER A 439 1.55 -13.99 -2.36
CA SER A 439 2.37 -12.82 -2.66
C SER A 439 2.91 -12.16 -1.40
N THR A 440 4.18 -11.76 -1.43
CA THR A 440 4.82 -10.96 -0.38
C THR A 440 4.49 -9.47 -0.48
N THR A 441 3.95 -9.03 -1.63
CA THR A 441 3.32 -7.72 -1.83
C THR A 441 2.06 -7.93 -2.68
N GLY A 442 0.90 -7.89 -2.05
CA GLY A 442 -0.36 -8.23 -2.72
C GLY A 442 -1.48 -7.27 -2.38
N LEU A 443 -2.38 -7.10 -3.35
CA LEU A 443 -3.63 -6.40 -3.15
C LEU A 443 -4.49 -7.16 -2.13
N SER A 444 -4.78 -6.51 -1.01
CA SER A 444 -5.74 -6.99 0.00
C SER A 444 -7.00 -6.13 -0.03
N MET A 445 -8.15 -6.71 0.32
CA MET A 445 -9.43 -5.99 0.32
C MET A 445 -9.64 -5.14 1.59
N THR A 446 -8.58 -4.53 2.13
CA THR A 446 -8.65 -3.48 3.14
C THR A 446 -9.37 -2.25 2.59
N TYR A 447 -9.59 -1.21 3.41
CA TYR A 447 -10.20 0.04 2.91
C TYR A 447 -9.41 0.63 1.72
N ALA A 448 -8.09 0.73 1.86
CA ALA A 448 -7.21 1.25 0.80
C ALA A 448 -7.31 0.41 -0.48
N GLY A 449 -7.31 -0.92 -0.37
CA GLY A 449 -7.49 -1.82 -1.51
C GLY A 449 -8.85 -1.70 -2.18
N ARG A 450 -9.95 -1.63 -1.41
CA ARG A 450 -11.29 -1.42 -1.98
C ARG A 450 -11.39 -0.08 -2.71
N LYS A 451 -10.83 0.98 -2.13
CA LYS A 451 -10.79 2.30 -2.76
C LYS A 451 -9.96 2.27 -4.05
N PHE A 452 -8.78 1.65 -4.02
CA PHE A 452 -7.96 1.44 -5.22
C PHE A 452 -8.73 0.71 -6.31
N CYS A 453 -9.38 -0.41 -6.00
CA CYS A 453 -10.17 -1.16 -7.00
C CYS A 453 -11.33 -0.33 -7.57
N GLN A 454 -12.00 0.49 -6.76
CA GLN A 454 -13.06 1.39 -7.22
C GLN A 454 -12.52 2.47 -8.15
N ASP A 455 -11.42 3.12 -7.78
CA ASP A 455 -10.80 4.18 -8.58
C ASP A 455 -10.22 3.60 -9.88
N TYR A 456 -9.63 2.41 -9.83
CA TYR A 456 -9.16 1.66 -10.99
C TYR A 456 -10.33 1.29 -11.93
N GLN A 457 -11.42 0.73 -11.40
CA GLN A 457 -12.62 0.39 -12.19
C GLN A 457 -13.27 1.62 -12.82
N ARG A 458 -13.28 2.77 -12.14
CA ARG A 458 -13.80 4.02 -12.70
C ARG A 458 -12.92 4.52 -13.86
N PHE A 459 -11.61 4.39 -13.72
CA PHE A 459 -10.65 4.92 -14.70
C PHE A 459 -10.44 4.00 -15.91
N PHE A 460 -10.38 2.68 -15.72
CA PHE A 460 -10.09 1.69 -16.78
C PHE A 460 -11.31 0.90 -17.25
N HIS A 461 -12.45 1.03 -16.55
CA HIS A 461 -13.67 0.26 -16.82
C HIS A 461 -13.56 -1.26 -16.64
N HIS A 462 -12.53 -1.74 -15.95
CA HIS A 462 -12.39 -3.13 -15.50
C HIS A 462 -11.67 -3.20 -14.14
N GLN A 463 -11.73 -4.36 -13.48
CA GLN A 463 -11.00 -4.58 -12.23
C GLN A 463 -9.50 -4.70 -12.49
N PRO A 464 -8.64 -4.27 -11.55
CA PRO A 464 -7.21 -4.52 -11.63
C PRO A 464 -6.93 -6.02 -11.45
N SER A 465 -5.87 -6.53 -12.08
CA SER A 465 -5.32 -7.83 -11.68
C SER A 465 -4.74 -7.76 -10.25
N TYR A 466 -4.41 -8.91 -9.67
CA TYR A 466 -3.71 -8.96 -8.39
C TYR A 466 -2.18 -8.77 -8.55
N SER A 467 -1.72 -8.51 -9.77
CA SER A 467 -0.30 -8.38 -10.11
C SER A 467 0.22 -6.95 -9.83
N GLN A 468 0.92 -6.34 -10.77
CA GLN A 468 1.77 -5.18 -10.57
C GLN A 468 1.00 -3.86 -10.35
N ALA A 469 -0.29 -3.79 -10.67
CA ALA A 469 -1.03 -2.52 -10.69
C ALA A 469 -1.08 -1.83 -9.32
N SER A 470 -1.41 -2.55 -8.25
CA SER A 470 -1.55 -1.95 -6.91
C SER A 470 -0.21 -1.52 -6.32
N VAL A 471 0.85 -2.31 -6.55
CA VAL A 471 2.19 -1.98 -6.08
C VAL A 471 2.81 -0.85 -6.90
N ALA A 472 2.55 -0.77 -8.20
CA ALA A 472 2.98 0.35 -9.04
C ALA A 472 2.30 1.65 -8.59
N TYR A 473 1.01 1.59 -8.26
CA TYR A 473 0.29 2.72 -7.69
C TYR A 473 0.96 3.22 -6.41
N ASP A 474 1.30 2.31 -5.49
CA ASP A 474 2.01 2.64 -4.26
C ASP A 474 3.42 3.18 -4.50
N GLN A 475 4.20 2.64 -5.44
CA GLN A 475 5.54 3.15 -5.79
C GLN A 475 5.49 4.64 -6.16
N ILE A 476 4.51 5.04 -6.99
CA ILE A 476 4.30 6.45 -7.37
C ILE A 476 3.87 7.29 -6.16
N GLN A 477 2.99 6.76 -5.30
CA GLN A 477 2.54 7.50 -4.12
C GLN A 477 3.63 7.68 -3.06
N ILE A 478 4.55 6.72 -2.91
CA ILE A 478 5.75 6.85 -2.07
C ILE A 478 6.61 8.02 -2.54
N LEU A 479 6.91 8.06 -3.85
CA LEU A 479 7.66 9.16 -4.45
C LEU A 479 6.94 10.50 -4.25
N ALA A 480 5.63 10.53 -4.47
CA ALA A 480 4.82 11.72 -4.28
C ALA A 480 4.81 12.22 -2.83
N ASN A 481 4.73 11.31 -1.85
CA ASN A 481 4.81 11.65 -0.43
C ASN A 481 6.16 12.31 -0.10
N VAL A 482 7.26 11.73 -0.56
CA VAL A 482 8.59 12.28 -0.32
C VAL A 482 8.78 13.62 -1.01
N TRP A 483 8.32 13.77 -2.26
CA TRP A 483 8.50 15.01 -3.02
C TRP A 483 7.73 16.20 -2.44
N ARG A 484 6.56 15.98 -1.82
CA ARG A 484 5.82 17.04 -1.12
C ARG A 484 6.66 17.72 -0.04
N HIS A 485 7.55 16.97 0.60
CA HIS A 485 8.40 17.45 1.69
C HIS A 485 9.83 17.79 1.24
N SER A 486 10.18 17.50 -0.01
CA SER A 486 11.53 17.74 -0.54
C SER A 486 11.72 19.18 -1.02
N THR A 487 12.94 19.70 -0.90
CA THR A 487 13.30 21.00 -1.50
C THR A 487 13.05 21.03 -3.01
N SER A 488 13.34 19.93 -3.70
CA SER A 488 13.12 19.75 -5.12
C SER A 488 13.07 18.26 -5.46
N PRO A 489 12.32 17.83 -6.48
CA PRO A 489 12.37 16.46 -6.99
C PRO A 489 13.77 16.00 -7.39
N ARG A 490 14.63 16.94 -7.79
CA ARG A 490 16.04 16.68 -8.14
C ARG A 490 17.02 16.82 -6.98
N ALA A 491 16.56 17.13 -5.77
CA ALA A 491 17.36 17.00 -4.56
C ALA A 491 17.51 15.52 -4.19
N PHE A 492 18.11 14.71 -5.09
CA PHE A 492 18.07 13.25 -5.02
C PHE A 492 18.54 12.70 -3.69
N LYS A 493 19.59 13.28 -3.09
CA LYS A 493 20.05 12.86 -1.76
C LYS A 493 18.97 13.00 -0.68
N GLU A 494 18.21 14.10 -0.71
CA GLU A 494 17.09 14.34 0.20
C GLU A 494 15.95 13.36 -0.07
N VAL A 495 15.57 13.20 -1.35
CA VAL A 495 14.51 12.26 -1.78
C VAL A 495 14.86 10.82 -1.37
N ILE A 496 16.08 10.37 -1.65
CA ILE A 496 16.60 9.06 -1.29
C ILE A 496 16.52 8.83 0.22
N ASN A 497 16.92 9.82 1.02
CA ASN A 497 16.84 9.71 2.47
C ASN A 497 15.39 9.67 2.95
N GLY A 498 14.52 10.47 2.33
CA GLY A 498 13.08 10.47 2.59
C GLY A 498 12.45 9.10 2.33
N ILE A 499 12.70 8.50 1.17
CA ILE A 499 12.23 7.14 0.83
C ILE A 499 12.72 6.14 1.87
N ARG A 500 14.01 6.20 2.25
CA ARG A 500 14.59 5.27 3.22
C ARG A 500 13.91 5.35 4.60
N SER A 501 13.60 6.55 5.08
CA SER A 501 13.02 6.75 6.41
C SER A 501 11.50 6.65 6.47
N LEU A 502 10.83 6.70 5.32
CA LEU A 502 9.38 6.73 5.26
C LEU A 502 8.80 5.34 5.55
N ALA A 503 7.92 5.27 6.55
CA ALA A 503 6.94 4.18 6.68
C ALA A 503 5.67 4.62 5.95
N TYR A 504 5.46 4.12 4.73
CA TYR A 504 4.31 4.47 3.90
C TYR A 504 3.29 3.33 3.89
N THR A 505 2.10 3.53 4.44
CA THR A 505 1.01 2.55 4.34
C THR A 505 0.21 2.77 3.07
N GLY A 506 0.37 1.86 2.11
CA GLY A 506 -0.31 1.89 0.83
C GLY A 506 -1.38 0.81 0.68
N VAL A 507 -1.71 0.51 -0.57
CA VAL A 507 -2.68 -0.52 -0.97
C VAL A 507 -2.20 -1.92 -0.58
N ASN A 508 -0.90 -2.19 -0.71
CA ASN A 508 -0.33 -3.51 -0.42
C ASN A 508 0.23 -3.64 1.00
N GLY A 509 -0.17 -2.77 1.93
CA GLY A 509 0.38 -2.72 3.29
C GLY A 509 1.47 -1.67 3.45
N THR A 510 2.32 -1.81 4.47
CA THR A 510 3.28 -0.75 4.81
C THR A 510 4.67 -1.02 4.24
N TYR A 511 5.18 -0.03 3.51
CA TYR A 511 6.53 -0.01 2.95
C TYR A 511 7.45 0.70 3.91
N TYR A 512 8.57 0.06 4.25
CA TYR A 512 9.64 0.66 5.04
C TYR A 512 10.99 0.15 4.54
N PHE A 513 11.88 1.07 4.17
CA PHE A 513 13.17 0.74 3.55
C PHE A 513 14.37 1.06 4.45
N GLY A 514 14.14 1.32 5.74
CA GLY A 514 15.20 1.68 6.69
C GLY A 514 16.09 0.51 7.15
N GLY A 515 15.78 -0.72 6.72
CA GLY A 515 16.63 -1.89 6.97
C GLY A 515 17.91 -1.91 6.14
N GLU A 516 18.84 -2.80 6.47
CA GLU A 516 20.17 -2.86 5.83
C GLU A 516 20.13 -3.10 4.31
N VAL A 517 19.09 -3.78 3.82
CA VAL A 517 18.94 -4.20 2.42
C VAL A 517 18.03 -3.29 1.59
N GLN A 518 17.44 -2.24 2.16
CA GLN A 518 16.52 -1.32 1.47
C GLN A 518 15.37 -2.04 0.72
N ALA A 519 14.88 -3.13 1.30
CA ALA A 519 13.79 -3.94 0.79
C ALA A 519 12.58 -3.89 1.71
N GLY A 520 11.39 -4.05 1.15
CA GLY A 520 10.15 -4.19 1.91
C GLY A 520 10.24 -5.36 2.89
N LEU A 521 9.49 -5.27 3.99
CA LEU A 521 9.38 -6.33 4.98
C LEU A 521 8.06 -7.06 4.80
N ALA A 522 8.06 -8.37 4.98
CA ALA A 522 6.85 -9.19 5.00
C ALA A 522 6.38 -9.49 6.43
N TYR A 523 5.09 -9.31 6.70
CA TYR A 523 4.40 -9.85 7.85
C TYR A 523 3.86 -11.25 7.54
N PRO A 524 4.03 -12.25 8.42
CA PRO A 524 4.77 -12.22 9.69
C PRO A 524 6.26 -12.64 9.56
N ASP A 525 6.78 -12.78 8.34
CA ASP A 525 8.05 -13.49 8.08
C ASP A 525 9.32 -12.74 8.45
N ASN A 526 9.37 -11.45 8.13
CA ASN A 526 10.48 -10.59 8.49
C ASN A 526 10.22 -9.86 9.80
N THR A 527 8.95 -9.56 10.11
CA THR A 527 8.52 -8.89 11.34
C THR A 527 7.05 -9.16 11.66
N GLN A 528 6.70 -9.10 12.94
CA GLN A 528 5.29 -9.12 13.39
C GLN A 528 4.63 -7.74 13.33
N ASP A 529 5.38 -6.69 12.97
CA ASP A 529 4.93 -5.31 12.98
C ASP A 529 4.40 -4.87 11.60
N LEU A 530 3.08 -4.81 11.47
CA LEU A 530 2.38 -4.34 10.26
C LEU A 530 2.56 -2.84 9.98
N SER A 531 3.04 -2.05 10.95
CA SER A 531 3.30 -0.61 10.74
C SER A 531 4.54 -0.34 9.89
N ILE A 532 5.32 -1.37 9.57
CA ILE A 532 6.53 -1.29 8.72
C ILE A 532 6.63 -2.44 7.72
N SER A 533 5.56 -3.22 7.53
CA SER A 533 5.57 -4.40 6.67
C SER A 533 4.31 -4.59 5.85
N GLN A 534 4.47 -5.31 4.74
CA GLN A 534 3.43 -5.76 3.85
C GLN A 534 2.96 -7.16 4.29
N PRO A 535 1.66 -7.46 4.29
CA PRO A 535 1.22 -8.81 4.58
C PRO A 535 1.66 -9.78 3.49
N HIS A 536 2.29 -10.88 3.89
CA HIS A 536 2.50 -12.03 3.01
C HIS A 536 1.17 -12.78 2.89
N LEU A 537 0.41 -12.42 1.86
CA LEU A 537 -0.93 -12.92 1.59
C LEU A 537 -0.87 -14.32 0.98
N LEU A 538 -1.76 -15.18 1.46
CA LEU A 538 -2.08 -16.46 0.84
C LEU A 538 -3.50 -16.37 0.30
N PHE A 539 -3.65 -16.67 -0.97
CA PHE A 539 -4.89 -16.71 -1.71
C PHE A 539 -5.28 -18.14 -2.03
N GLN A 540 -6.58 -18.36 -2.17
CA GLN A 540 -7.12 -19.53 -2.85
C GLN A 540 -8.06 -19.06 -3.95
N ILE A 541 -7.96 -19.69 -5.13
CA ILE A 541 -8.97 -19.50 -6.17
C ILE A 541 -10.24 -20.23 -5.73
N GLN A 542 -11.27 -19.45 -5.40
CA GLN A 542 -12.58 -19.94 -4.96
C GLN A 542 -13.67 -19.29 -5.80
N GLN A 543 -14.57 -20.10 -6.36
CA GLN A 543 -15.67 -19.64 -7.21
C GLN A 543 -15.17 -18.80 -8.41
N GLY A 544 -14.00 -19.14 -8.92
CA GLY A 544 -13.37 -18.45 -10.03
C GLY A 544 -12.74 -17.11 -9.70
N ARG A 545 -12.50 -16.81 -8.42
CA ARG A 545 -11.79 -15.59 -7.99
C ARG A 545 -10.71 -15.88 -6.95
N SER A 546 -9.58 -15.17 -7.03
CA SER A 546 -8.57 -15.18 -5.96
C SER A 546 -9.15 -14.54 -4.69
N THR A 547 -9.18 -15.30 -3.61
CA THR A 547 -9.71 -14.86 -2.31
C THR A 547 -8.62 -15.01 -1.26
N VAL A 548 -8.35 -13.95 -0.47
CA VAL A 548 -7.37 -14.03 0.61
C VAL A 548 -7.87 -14.99 1.70
N ILE A 549 -7.05 -15.97 2.07
CA ILE A 549 -7.34 -16.95 3.13
C ILE A 549 -6.39 -16.84 4.33
N ALA A 550 -5.25 -16.17 4.18
CA ALA A 550 -4.31 -15.88 5.27
C ALA A 550 -3.45 -14.64 4.94
N PRO A 551 -2.88 -13.95 5.95
CA PRO A 551 -3.07 -14.18 7.39
C PRO A 551 -4.48 -13.79 7.85
N THR A 552 -4.91 -14.30 9.02
CA THR A 552 -6.29 -14.15 9.53
C THR A 552 -6.80 -12.71 9.53
N LEU A 553 -5.93 -11.74 9.82
CA LEU A 553 -6.25 -10.29 9.80
C LEU A 553 -6.73 -9.78 8.43
N PHE A 554 -6.36 -10.45 7.35
CA PHE A 554 -6.67 -10.09 5.96
C PHE A 554 -7.58 -11.12 5.28
N ALA A 555 -7.93 -12.21 5.96
CA ALA A 555 -8.65 -13.32 5.37
C ALA A 555 -10.10 -12.94 5.04
N GLU A 556 -10.47 -13.10 3.78
CA GLU A 556 -11.83 -12.93 3.27
C GLU A 556 -12.62 -14.25 3.33
N SER A 557 -11.92 -15.38 3.35
CA SER A 557 -12.53 -16.70 3.46
C SER A 557 -11.59 -17.69 4.14
N LYS A 558 -12.08 -18.90 4.41
CA LYS A 558 -11.27 -20.01 4.91
C LYS A 558 -10.75 -20.86 3.76
N PHE A 559 -9.63 -21.53 3.97
CA PHE A 559 -9.16 -22.59 3.08
C PHE A 559 -10.25 -23.66 2.88
N LYS A 560 -10.40 -24.12 1.64
CA LYS A 560 -11.28 -25.22 1.25
C LYS A 560 -10.43 -26.29 0.58
N LEU A 561 -10.74 -27.56 0.82
CA LEU A 561 -10.08 -28.62 0.07
C LEU A 561 -10.39 -28.45 -1.43
N PRO A 562 -9.37 -28.55 -2.31
CA PRO A 562 -9.60 -28.49 -3.74
C PRO A 562 -10.56 -29.58 -4.22
N HIS A 563 -11.28 -29.30 -5.30
CA HIS A 563 -12.36 -30.16 -5.80
C HIS A 563 -11.90 -31.56 -6.27
N TRP A 564 -10.60 -31.73 -6.57
CA TRP A 564 -10.02 -33.01 -6.96
C TRP A 564 -9.67 -33.93 -5.78
N PHE A 565 -9.89 -33.49 -4.54
CA PHE A 565 -9.72 -34.35 -3.38
C PHE A 565 -10.88 -35.35 -3.27
N ASN A 566 -10.54 -36.64 -3.32
CA ASN A 566 -11.49 -37.71 -2.98
C ASN A 566 -11.47 -37.88 -1.45
N VAL A 567 -12.36 -37.16 -0.75
CA VAL A 567 -12.52 -37.19 0.72
C VAL A 567 -13.60 -38.16 1.16
#